data_AF-A0AAP0MMU2-F1
#
_entry.id   AF-A0AAP0MMU2-F1
#
_cell.length_a   1.000
_cell.length_b   1.000
_cell.length_c   1.000
_cell.angle_alpha   90.00
_cell.angle_beta   90.00
_cell.angle_gamma   90.00
#
_symmetry.space_group_name_H-M   'P 1'
#
loop_
_entity.id
_entity.type
_entity.pdbx_description
1 polymer ?
#
loop_
_entity_poly.entity_id
_entity_poly.type
_entity_poly.pdbx_seq_one_letter_code
_entity_poly.pdbx_strand_id
1 'polypeptide(L)'
;MGSHGNIVMMKQVAVAIALFLVVHSPSPTNAMILDSPSKLVDGVCKKTLNYADCVSAIGSASASDLKTLARVSLERAVSNTTNSKDYIDKLAKDKSTAPALIRALKECVSDYESSAASFKSAKMEIDEDISSANYDAKVAGDGADSCDTSLKATKKDVPSVKARNYYVKLYSNIGFVITEQLGG
;
A
#
# COMPACT_ATOMS: atom_id res chain seq x y z
N MET A 1 47.90 67.83 17.02
CA MET A 1 46.86 68.75 17.51
C MET A 1 45.49 68.26 17.05
N GLY A 2 44.49 68.31 17.95
CA GLY A 2 43.05 68.11 17.69
C GLY A 2 42.61 66.65 17.61
N SER A 3 41.97 66.01 18.60
CA SER A 3 40.74 66.29 19.39
C SER A 3 39.45 65.73 18.76
N HIS A 4 38.70 65.06 19.64
CA HIS A 4 37.52 64.20 19.53
C HIS A 4 36.29 64.70 18.74
N GLY A 5 35.44 63.75 18.34
CA GLY A 5 34.00 63.96 18.15
C GLY A 5 33.27 62.82 17.42
N ASN A 6 32.60 61.93 18.16
CA ASN A 6 31.70 60.88 17.68
C ASN A 6 30.48 61.44 16.91
N ILE A 7 29.88 60.64 16.00
CA ILE A 7 28.42 60.37 15.96
C ILE A 7 28.08 59.34 14.87
N VAL A 8 27.51 58.22 15.35
CA VAL A 8 26.49 57.36 14.75
C VAL A 8 26.87 56.44 13.58
N MET A 9 26.92 55.15 13.95
CA MET A 9 26.80 53.98 13.08
C MET A 9 25.54 54.07 12.19
N MET A 10 25.69 53.82 10.89
CA MET A 10 24.99 52.71 10.26
C MET A 10 25.71 52.35 8.98
N LYS A 11 26.33 51.16 9.01
CA LYS A 11 27.12 50.60 7.92
C LYS A 11 26.22 50.38 6.71
N GLN A 12 26.64 51.03 5.64
CA GLN A 12 26.42 50.74 4.24
C GLN A 12 26.05 49.28 3.95
N VAL A 13 24.97 49.09 3.19
CA VAL A 13 24.83 47.93 2.31
C VAL A 13 24.40 48.45 0.95
N ALA A 14 25.38 48.74 0.09
CA ALA A 14 25.16 49.00 -1.32
C ALA A 14 25.62 47.79 -2.13
N VAL A 15 24.62 47.08 -2.67
CA VAL A 15 24.54 46.48 -4.01
C VAL A 15 25.83 45.90 -4.61
N ALA A 16 25.89 44.57 -4.73
CA ALA A 16 26.55 43.88 -5.85
C ALA A 16 26.22 42.38 -5.86
N ILE A 17 25.13 41.94 -6.53
CA ILE A 17 25.03 40.56 -7.05
C ILE A 17 24.27 40.60 -8.38
N ALA A 18 25.00 40.88 -9.47
CA ALA A 18 24.63 40.43 -10.81
C ALA A 18 25.46 39.18 -11.12
N LEU A 19 24.84 38.19 -11.77
CA LEU A 19 25.37 36.88 -12.22
C LEU A 19 25.25 35.68 -11.25
N PHE A 20 24.03 35.24 -10.94
CA PHE A 20 23.74 33.83 -10.61
C PHE A 20 22.30 33.40 -11.00
N LEU A 21 21.81 33.82 -12.18
CA LEU A 21 20.47 33.46 -12.69
C LEU A 21 20.48 32.51 -13.89
N VAL A 22 21.43 31.56 -13.95
CA VAL A 22 21.43 30.53 -14.99
C VAL A 22 21.83 29.17 -14.41
N VAL A 23 20.94 28.55 -13.64
CA VAL A 23 20.61 27.10 -13.58
C VAL A 23 19.86 26.77 -12.29
N HIS A 24 18.58 27.12 -12.24
CA HIS A 24 17.61 26.35 -11.47
C HIS A 24 16.48 26.03 -12.43
N SER A 25 16.70 25.05 -13.30
CA SER A 25 15.61 24.41 -14.01
C SER A 25 14.76 23.72 -12.96
N PRO A 26 13.48 24.09 -12.76
CA PRO A 26 12.60 23.22 -12.01
C PRO A 26 12.51 21.92 -12.81
N SER A 27 13.09 20.85 -12.29
CA SER A 27 12.79 19.50 -12.80
C SER A 27 11.26 19.39 -12.83
N PRO A 28 10.63 18.99 -13.94
CA PRO A 28 9.21 18.73 -13.92
C PRO A 28 9.02 17.57 -12.95
N THR A 29 8.49 17.88 -11.76
CA THR A 29 7.84 16.88 -10.94
C THR A 29 6.77 16.32 -11.84
N ASN A 30 6.95 15.09 -12.32
CA ASN A 30 5.85 14.32 -12.89
C ASN A 30 4.84 14.18 -11.75
N ALA A 31 3.94 15.14 -11.61
CA ALA A 31 2.66 14.89 -10.98
C ALA A 31 2.12 13.71 -11.76
N MET A 32 2.11 12.52 -11.15
CA MET A 32 1.29 11.44 -11.67
C MET A 32 -0.10 12.04 -11.78
N ILE A 33 -0.55 12.30 -13.01
CA ILE A 33 -1.95 12.56 -13.27
C ILE A 33 -2.60 11.26 -12.87
N LEU A 34 -3.12 11.21 -11.63
CA LEU A 34 -3.98 10.13 -11.21
C LEU A 34 -5.25 10.37 -12.01
N ASP A 35 -5.37 9.69 -13.15
CA ASP A 35 -6.61 9.68 -13.92
C ASP A 35 -7.74 9.41 -12.94
N SER A 36 -8.82 10.20 -13.04
CA SER A 36 -9.96 10.02 -12.14
C SER A 36 -10.43 8.57 -12.22
N PRO A 37 -10.68 7.90 -11.07
CA PRO A 37 -11.09 6.50 -11.09
C PRO A 37 -12.36 6.34 -11.93
N SER A 38 -12.48 5.21 -12.61
CA SER A 38 -13.72 4.90 -13.33
C SER A 38 -14.90 4.89 -12.35
N LYS A 39 -16.12 5.12 -12.83
CA LYS A 39 -17.33 5.11 -11.98
C LYS A 39 -17.48 3.81 -11.19
N LEU A 40 -17.05 2.68 -11.77
CA LEU A 40 -17.04 1.38 -11.11
C LEU A 40 -16.05 1.36 -9.94
N VAL A 41 -14.80 1.77 -10.19
CA VAL A 41 -13.77 1.84 -9.14
C VAL A 41 -14.18 2.81 -8.03
N ASP A 42 -14.69 3.99 -8.38
CA ASP A 42 -15.18 4.97 -7.42
C ASP A 42 -16.32 4.41 -6.54
N GLY A 43 -17.30 3.74 -7.15
CA GLY A 43 -18.43 3.14 -6.45
C GLY A 43 -18.03 2.02 -5.48
N VAL A 44 -17.05 1.20 -5.87
CA VAL A 44 -16.47 0.16 -5.01
C VAL A 44 -15.67 0.80 -3.88
N CYS A 45 -14.70 1.65 -4.20
CA CYS A 45 -13.77 2.18 -3.22
C CYS A 45 -14.44 3.05 -2.15
N LYS A 46 -15.56 3.69 -2.44
CA LYS A 46 -16.38 4.41 -1.44
C LYS A 46 -16.96 3.52 -0.34
N LYS A 47 -17.04 2.21 -0.58
CA LYS A 47 -17.55 1.21 0.37
C LYS A 47 -16.41 0.41 1.04
N THR A 48 -15.16 0.76 0.74
CA THR A 48 -13.99 0.07 1.31
C THR A 48 -13.44 0.79 2.54
N LEU A 49 -12.55 0.12 3.28
CA LEU A 49 -11.89 0.65 4.48
C LEU A 49 -11.09 1.94 4.22
N ASN A 50 -10.52 2.08 3.02
CA ASN A 50 -9.77 3.27 2.63
C ASN A 50 -9.94 3.52 1.13
N TYR A 51 -10.63 4.61 0.80
CA TYR A 51 -10.90 4.99 -0.58
C TYR A 51 -9.62 5.19 -1.40
N ALA A 52 -8.67 5.98 -0.89
CA ALA A 52 -7.47 6.36 -1.64
C ALA A 52 -6.58 5.14 -1.91
N ASP A 53 -6.37 4.31 -0.89
CA ASP A 53 -5.58 3.08 -1.05
C ASP A 53 -6.31 2.06 -1.91
N CYS A 54 -7.64 1.98 -1.87
CA CYS A 54 -8.41 1.15 -2.78
C CYS A 54 -8.23 1.58 -4.24
N VAL A 55 -8.36 2.88 -4.52
CA VAL A 55 -8.14 3.42 -5.88
C VAL A 55 -6.71 3.12 -6.32
N SER A 56 -5.72 3.28 -5.44
CA SER A 56 -4.33 2.94 -5.75
C SER A 56 -4.10 1.43 -5.97
N ALA A 57 -4.77 0.57 -5.21
CA ALA A 57 -4.62 -0.88 -5.27
C ALA A 57 -5.21 -1.45 -6.57
N ILE A 58 -6.39 -0.98 -6.96
CA ILE A 58 -7.06 -1.38 -8.21
C ILE A 58 -6.38 -0.72 -9.42
N GLY A 59 -5.95 0.54 -9.27
CA GLY A 59 -5.40 1.38 -10.33
C GLY A 59 -6.45 1.85 -11.33
N SER A 60 -6.01 2.34 -12.48
CA SER A 60 -6.86 2.77 -13.60
C SER A 60 -7.47 1.58 -14.37
N ALA A 61 -7.94 0.55 -13.66
CA ALA A 61 -8.50 -0.65 -14.27
C ALA A 61 -9.63 -0.27 -15.24
N SER A 62 -9.44 -0.56 -16.52
CA SER A 62 -10.43 -0.40 -17.58
C SER A 62 -11.46 -1.53 -17.53
N ALA A 63 -12.00 -1.82 -16.35
CA ALA A 63 -13.03 -2.84 -16.19
C ALA A 63 -14.35 -2.31 -16.77
N SER A 64 -14.98 -3.10 -17.65
CA SER A 64 -16.29 -2.80 -18.24
C SER A 64 -17.45 -3.01 -17.28
N ASP A 65 -17.27 -3.89 -16.29
CA ASP A 65 -18.30 -4.35 -15.36
C ASP A 65 -17.69 -4.83 -14.03
N LEU A 66 -18.55 -5.08 -13.04
CA LEU A 66 -18.15 -5.53 -11.71
C LEU A 66 -17.47 -6.90 -11.72
N LYS A 67 -17.83 -7.80 -12.64
CA LYS A 67 -17.26 -9.15 -12.71
C LYS A 67 -15.80 -9.11 -13.17
N THR A 68 -15.54 -8.31 -14.20
CA THR A 68 -14.19 -8.02 -14.69
C THR A 68 -13.38 -7.30 -13.62
N LEU A 69 -13.97 -6.32 -12.93
CA LEU A 69 -13.33 -5.62 -11.83
C LEU A 69 -12.96 -6.56 -10.67
N ALA A 70 -13.84 -7.51 -10.33
CA ALA A 70 -13.60 -8.53 -9.31
C ALA A 70 -12.39 -9.38 -9.67
N ARG A 71 -12.34 -9.92 -10.90
CA ARG A 71 -11.23 -10.77 -11.36
C ARG A 71 -9.90 -10.03 -11.34
N VAL A 72 -9.86 -8.80 -11.86
CA VAL A 72 -8.64 -7.97 -11.87
C VAL A 72 -8.20 -7.64 -10.44
N SER A 73 -9.13 -7.30 -9.56
CA SER A 73 -8.81 -6.95 -8.17
C SER A 73 -8.27 -8.15 -7.38
N LEU A 74 -8.87 -9.33 -7.56
CA LEU A 74 -8.40 -10.57 -6.93
C LEU A 74 -7.08 -11.06 -7.53
N GLU A 75 -6.84 -10.88 -8.82
CA GLU A 75 -5.53 -11.17 -9.43
C GLU A 75 -4.41 -10.27 -8.86
N ARG A 76 -4.70 -8.99 -8.66
CA ARG A 76 -3.80 -8.06 -7.96
C ARG A 76 -3.60 -8.46 -6.50
N ALA A 77 -4.65 -8.91 -5.81
CA ALA A 77 -4.58 -9.42 -4.45
C ALA A 77 -3.64 -10.64 -4.34
N VAL A 78 -3.78 -11.62 -5.24
CA VAL A 78 -2.89 -12.78 -5.34
C VAL A 78 -1.45 -12.33 -5.56
N SER A 79 -1.21 -11.40 -6.49
CA SER A 79 0.12 -10.90 -6.81
C SER A 79 0.77 -10.16 -5.64
N ASN A 80 0.02 -9.27 -4.98
CA ASN A 80 0.50 -8.53 -3.82
C ASN A 80 0.80 -9.45 -2.62
N THR A 81 -0.09 -10.39 -2.35
CA THR A 81 0.06 -11.36 -1.25
C THR A 81 1.25 -12.27 -1.51
N THR A 82 1.40 -12.79 -2.74
CA THR A 82 2.56 -13.63 -3.10
C THR A 82 3.87 -12.85 -2.99
N ASN A 83 3.93 -11.62 -3.50
CA ASN A 83 5.13 -10.78 -3.38
C ASN A 83 5.48 -10.48 -1.91
N SER A 84 4.46 -10.23 -1.09
CA SER A 84 4.63 -9.98 0.34
C SER A 84 5.11 -11.22 1.08
N LYS A 85 4.58 -12.40 0.74
CA LYS A 85 5.09 -13.68 1.24
C LYS A 85 6.58 -13.82 0.95
N ASP A 86 6.98 -13.64 -0.30
CA ASP A 86 8.38 -13.80 -0.72
C ASP A 86 9.30 -12.80 -0.02
N TYR A 87 8.81 -11.58 0.23
CA TYR A 87 9.53 -10.59 1.02
C TYR A 87 9.72 -11.06 2.48
N ILE A 88 8.64 -11.55 3.11
CA ILE A 88 8.68 -12.02 4.50
C ILE A 88 9.58 -13.26 4.64
N ASP A 89 9.54 -14.17 3.67
CA ASP A 89 10.41 -15.36 3.63
C ASP A 89 11.89 -14.97 3.51
N LYS A 90 12.21 -14.00 2.64
CA LYS A 90 13.56 -13.44 2.55
C LYS A 90 13.99 -12.79 3.88
N LEU A 91 13.10 -12.02 4.50
CA LEU A 91 13.35 -11.40 5.81
C LEU A 91 13.60 -12.47 6.89
N ALA A 92 12.84 -13.57 6.90
CA ALA A 92 13.02 -14.67 7.84
C ALA A 92 14.36 -15.41 7.69
N LYS A 93 14.95 -15.39 6.48
CA LYS A 93 16.23 -16.03 6.13
C LYS A 93 17.43 -15.09 6.25
N ASP A 94 17.20 -13.78 6.40
CA ASP A 94 18.26 -12.79 6.52
C ASP A 94 19.04 -12.98 7.83
N LYS A 95 20.37 -12.94 7.76
CA LYS A 95 21.26 -13.14 8.92
C LYS A 95 21.18 -12.01 9.95
N SER A 96 20.72 -10.83 9.54
CA SER A 96 20.51 -9.67 10.41
C SER A 96 19.18 -9.71 11.15
N THR A 97 18.26 -10.61 10.79
CA THR A 97 16.97 -10.74 11.45
C THR A 97 17.14 -11.25 12.87
N ALA A 98 16.54 -10.54 13.82
CA ALA A 98 16.60 -10.90 15.23
C ALA A 98 16.05 -12.34 15.43
N PRO A 99 16.75 -13.24 16.15
CA PRO A 99 16.32 -14.63 16.31
C PRO A 99 14.88 -14.80 16.83
N ALA A 100 14.44 -13.89 17.71
CA ALA A 100 13.08 -13.87 18.25
C ALA A 100 11.97 -13.61 17.20
N LEU A 101 12.30 -13.06 16.02
CA LEU A 101 11.35 -12.82 14.93
C LEU A 101 11.22 -13.99 13.97
N ILE A 102 12.24 -14.84 13.85
CA ILE A 102 12.34 -15.83 12.76
C ILE A 102 11.12 -16.77 12.75
N ARG A 103 10.68 -17.23 13.92
CA ARG A 103 9.50 -18.09 14.03
C ARG A 103 8.23 -17.38 13.56
N ALA A 104 7.97 -16.19 14.10
CA ALA A 104 6.78 -15.40 13.73
C ALA A 104 6.76 -15.05 12.24
N LEU A 105 7.91 -14.74 11.64
CA LEU A 105 8.00 -14.47 10.21
C LEU A 105 7.72 -15.72 9.35
N LYS A 106 8.13 -16.92 9.80
CA LYS A 106 7.78 -18.17 9.12
C LYS A 106 6.30 -18.51 9.25
N GLU A 107 5.68 -18.22 10.39
CA GLU A 107 4.22 -18.33 10.56
C GLU A 107 3.51 -17.37 9.59
N CYS A 108 3.93 -16.11 9.51
CA CYS A 108 3.44 -15.17 8.50
C CYS A 108 3.58 -15.68 7.06
N VAL A 109 4.66 -16.38 6.71
CA VAL A 109 4.81 -16.97 5.36
C VAL A 109 3.69 -17.99 5.10
N SER A 110 3.41 -18.88 6.05
CA SER A 110 2.32 -19.85 5.94
C SER A 110 0.96 -19.17 5.83
N ASP A 111 0.72 -18.15 6.66
CA ASP A 111 -0.53 -17.41 6.66
C ASP A 111 -0.77 -16.71 5.30
N TYR A 112 0.29 -16.15 4.70
CA TYR A 112 0.21 -15.54 3.38
C TYR A 112 0.02 -16.57 2.25
N GLU A 113 0.50 -17.81 2.40
CA GLU A 113 0.18 -18.90 1.45
C GLU A 113 -1.31 -19.21 1.46
N SER A 114 -1.90 -19.32 2.66
CA SER A 114 -3.34 -19.50 2.83
C SER A 114 -4.14 -18.32 2.26
N SER A 115 -3.77 -17.08 2.58
CA SER A 115 -4.43 -15.89 2.00
C SER A 115 -4.35 -15.85 0.48
N ALA A 116 -3.19 -16.16 -0.10
CA ALA A 116 -3.02 -16.18 -1.56
C ALA A 116 -3.84 -17.31 -2.21
N ALA A 117 -4.02 -18.45 -1.53
CA ALA A 117 -4.88 -19.52 -1.98
C ALA A 117 -6.36 -19.11 -1.94
N SER A 118 -6.84 -18.51 -0.85
CA SER A 118 -8.22 -18.01 -0.75
C SER A 118 -8.54 -16.94 -1.80
N PHE A 119 -7.62 -16.00 -2.07
CA PHE A 119 -7.82 -15.06 -3.19
C PHE A 119 -7.89 -15.73 -4.56
N LYS A 120 -7.16 -16.84 -4.77
CA LYS A 120 -7.24 -17.62 -6.02
C LYS A 120 -8.58 -18.34 -6.12
N SER A 121 -9.04 -18.96 -5.04
CA SER A 121 -10.36 -19.62 -4.97
C SER A 121 -11.47 -18.63 -5.27
N ALA A 122 -11.50 -17.50 -4.55
CA ALA A 122 -12.47 -16.44 -4.79
C ALA A 122 -12.49 -15.98 -6.25
N LYS A 123 -11.33 -15.91 -6.91
CA LYS A 123 -11.23 -15.52 -8.32
C LYS A 123 -11.87 -16.57 -9.24
N MET A 124 -11.67 -17.85 -8.96
CA MET A 124 -12.25 -18.96 -9.76
C MET A 124 -13.76 -19.04 -9.56
N GLU A 125 -14.24 -18.78 -8.35
CA GLU A 125 -15.64 -18.90 -7.96
C GLU A 125 -16.52 -17.75 -8.47
N ILE A 126 -15.94 -16.64 -8.96
CA ILE A 126 -16.68 -15.51 -9.56
C ILE A 126 -17.70 -15.95 -10.64
N ASP A 127 -17.43 -17.04 -11.36
CA ASP A 127 -18.33 -17.55 -12.40
C ASP A 127 -19.25 -18.69 -11.93
N GLU A 128 -18.96 -19.28 -10.77
CA GLU A 128 -19.55 -20.53 -10.31
C GLU A 128 -20.47 -20.32 -9.11
N ASP A 129 -19.96 -19.63 -8.07
CA ASP A 129 -20.65 -19.36 -6.82
C ASP A 129 -20.12 -18.05 -6.21
N ILE A 130 -20.89 -16.97 -6.38
CA ILE A 130 -20.50 -15.64 -5.88
C ILE A 130 -20.45 -15.61 -4.34
N SER A 131 -21.26 -16.41 -3.64
CA SER A 131 -21.25 -16.44 -2.18
C SER A 131 -20.00 -17.13 -1.64
N SER A 132 -19.54 -18.21 -2.30
CA SER A 132 -18.23 -18.79 -2.00
C SER A 132 -17.12 -17.78 -2.31
N ALA A 133 -17.19 -17.09 -3.46
CA ALA A 133 -16.21 -16.08 -3.81
C ALA A 133 -16.14 -14.92 -2.79
N ASN A 134 -17.29 -14.50 -2.27
CA ASN A 134 -17.40 -13.48 -1.23
C ASN A 134 -16.77 -13.93 0.09
N TYR A 135 -17.09 -15.15 0.51
CA TYR A 135 -16.54 -15.76 1.72
C TYR A 135 -15.02 -15.89 1.62
N ASP A 136 -14.49 -16.44 0.53
CA ASP A 136 -13.06 -16.64 0.35
C ASP A 136 -12.29 -15.32 0.21
N ALA A 137 -12.87 -14.31 -0.44
CA ALA A 137 -12.28 -12.97 -0.47
C ALA A 137 -12.17 -12.36 0.95
N LYS A 138 -13.17 -12.59 1.80
CA LYS A 138 -13.18 -12.11 3.18
C LYS A 138 -12.18 -12.86 4.06
N VAL A 139 -12.18 -14.20 4.02
CA VAL A 139 -11.29 -15.05 4.81
C VAL A 139 -9.82 -14.86 4.43
N ALA A 140 -9.52 -14.46 3.19
CA ALA A 140 -8.16 -14.15 2.79
C ALA A 140 -7.49 -13.06 3.67
N GLY A 141 -8.26 -12.18 4.32
CA GLY A 141 -7.74 -11.20 5.27
C GLY A 141 -7.21 -11.80 6.57
N ASP A 142 -7.70 -12.97 6.98
CA ASP A 142 -7.40 -13.61 8.27
C ASP A 142 -5.92 -14.00 8.40
N GLY A 143 -5.26 -14.33 7.29
CA GLY A 143 -3.82 -14.60 7.30
C GLY A 143 -2.99 -13.37 7.69
N ALA A 144 -3.41 -12.17 7.31
CA ALA A 144 -2.72 -10.95 7.74
C ALA A 144 -2.96 -10.63 9.22
N ASP A 145 -4.15 -10.92 9.75
CA ASP A 145 -4.44 -10.77 11.19
C ASP A 145 -3.71 -11.82 12.04
N SER A 146 -3.58 -13.04 11.53
CA SER A 146 -2.78 -14.11 12.15
C SER A 146 -1.30 -13.72 12.21
N CYS A 147 -0.75 -13.23 11.09
CA CYS A 147 0.61 -12.71 11.05
C CYS A 147 0.84 -11.53 12.01
N ASP A 148 -0.09 -10.56 12.07
CA ASP A 148 -0.02 -9.46 13.03
C ASP A 148 0.00 -9.97 14.49
N THR A 149 -0.76 -11.02 14.79
CA THR A 149 -0.80 -11.66 16.11
C THR A 149 0.53 -12.32 16.45
N SER A 150 1.09 -13.13 15.55
CA SER A 150 2.41 -13.77 15.74
C SER A 150 3.51 -12.73 15.91
N LEU A 151 3.51 -11.63 15.14
CA LEU A 151 4.50 -10.56 15.29
C LEU A 151 4.36 -9.83 16.62
N LYS A 152 3.13 -9.49 17.06
CA LYS A 152 2.90 -8.83 18.35
C LYS A 152 3.41 -9.66 19.52
N ALA A 153 3.30 -10.99 19.46
CA ALA A 153 3.81 -11.89 20.49
C ALA A 153 5.33 -11.77 20.71
N THR A 154 6.09 -11.35 19.69
CA THR A 154 7.54 -11.12 19.79
C THR A 154 7.91 -9.83 20.52
N LYS A 155 6.95 -8.92 20.74
CA LYS A 155 7.14 -7.57 21.28
C LYS A 155 8.14 -6.71 20.49
N LYS A 156 8.38 -7.06 19.22
CA LYS A 156 9.23 -6.31 18.29
C LYS A 156 8.38 -5.68 17.21
N ASP A 157 8.81 -4.52 16.75
CA ASP A 157 8.17 -3.85 15.63
C ASP A 157 8.82 -4.28 14.31
N VAL A 158 7.98 -4.56 13.31
CA VAL A 158 8.41 -4.89 11.95
C VAL A 158 7.53 -4.09 10.96
N PRO A 159 7.78 -2.78 10.81
CA PRO A 159 6.89 -1.88 10.04
C PRO A 159 6.67 -2.33 8.60
N SER A 160 7.68 -2.92 7.97
CA SER A 160 7.58 -3.43 6.60
C SER A 160 6.58 -4.58 6.46
N VAL A 161 6.43 -5.43 7.47
CA VAL A 161 5.44 -6.52 7.46
C VAL A 161 4.06 -6.00 7.84
N LYS A 162 3.97 -5.06 8.80
CA LYS A 162 2.70 -4.38 9.12
C LYS A 162 2.06 -3.70 7.91
N ALA A 163 2.87 -3.01 7.09
CA ALA A 163 2.40 -2.39 5.86
C ALA A 163 1.86 -3.42 4.86
N ARG A 164 2.47 -4.60 4.78
CA ARG A 164 2.00 -5.70 3.91
C ARG A 164 0.72 -6.33 4.43
N ASN A 165 0.62 -6.55 5.75
CA ASN A 165 -0.60 -7.04 6.39
C ASN A 165 -1.77 -6.09 6.13
N TYR A 166 -1.53 -4.78 6.15
CA TYR A 166 -2.52 -3.78 5.76
C TYR A 166 -3.03 -3.99 4.33
N TYR A 167 -2.15 -4.14 3.35
CA TYR A 167 -2.58 -4.32 1.96
C TYR A 167 -3.32 -5.65 1.71
N VAL A 168 -2.94 -6.75 2.36
CA VAL A 168 -3.69 -8.01 2.29
C VAL A 168 -5.13 -7.80 2.80
N LYS A 169 -5.29 -7.12 3.94
CA LYS A 169 -6.62 -6.78 4.49
C LYS A 169 -7.41 -5.85 3.60
N LEU A 170 -6.74 -4.87 2.98
CA LEU A 170 -7.36 -3.98 2.02
C LEU A 170 -7.89 -4.75 0.80
N TYR A 171 -7.09 -5.65 0.22
CA TYR A 171 -7.51 -6.49 -0.90
C TYR A 171 -8.65 -7.44 -0.53
N SER A 172 -8.62 -7.99 0.69
CA SER A 172 -9.74 -8.79 1.23
C SER A 172 -11.03 -7.98 1.27
N ASN A 173 -10.98 -6.76 1.83
CA ASN A 173 -12.13 -5.87 1.87
C ASN A 173 -12.61 -5.44 0.48
N ILE A 174 -11.69 -5.14 -0.46
CA ILE A 174 -12.05 -4.84 -1.86
C ILE A 174 -12.77 -6.03 -2.50
N GLY A 175 -12.21 -7.23 -2.39
CA GLY A 175 -12.81 -8.45 -2.95
C GLY A 175 -14.19 -8.74 -2.36
N PHE A 176 -14.34 -8.63 -1.04
CA PHE A 176 -15.62 -8.76 -0.34
C PHE A 176 -16.65 -7.74 -0.85
N VAL A 177 -16.30 -6.45 -0.93
CA VAL A 177 -17.21 -5.39 -1.37
C VAL A 177 -17.64 -5.54 -2.83
N ILE A 178 -16.75 -6.01 -3.71
CA ILE A 178 -17.12 -6.23 -5.12
C ILE A 178 -18.06 -7.44 -5.24
N THR A 179 -17.75 -8.54 -4.57
CA THR A 179 -18.56 -9.78 -4.62
C THR A 179 -19.92 -9.61 -3.94
N GLU A 180 -20.02 -8.85 -2.84
CA GLU A 180 -21.30 -8.47 -2.23
C GLU A 180 -22.19 -7.71 -3.24
N GLN A 181 -21.60 -6.82 -4.05
CA GLN A 181 -22.33 -6.11 -5.11
C GLN A 181 -22.71 -7.00 -6.31
N LEU A 182 -22.10 -8.18 -6.43
CA LEU A 182 -22.48 -9.21 -7.40
C LEU A 182 -23.56 -10.17 -6.84
N GLY A 183 -23.99 -9.99 -5.58
CA GLY A 183 -25.01 -10.81 -4.92
C GLY A 183 -24.46 -11.97 -4.10
N GLY A 184 -23.20 -11.89 -3.66
CA GLY A 184 -22.54 -12.86 -2.78
C GLY A 184 -22.94 -12.78 -1.33
#